data_AF-A0AB35S614-F1
#
_entry.id   AF-A0AB35S614-F1
#
_cell.length_a   1.000
_cell.length_b   1.000
_cell.length_c   1.000
_cell.angle_alpha   90.00
_cell.angle_beta   90.00
_cell.angle_gamma   90.00
#
_symmetry.space_group_name_H-M   'P 1'
#
loop_
_entity.id
_entity.type
_entity.pdbx_description
1 polymer ?
#
loop_
_entity_poly.entity_id
_entity_poly.type
_entity_poly.pdbx_seq_one_letter_code
_entity_poly.pdbx_strand_id
1 'polypeptide(L)'
;MLQQPPELEPSDGVNTLLTSLVPLLGTASAMVMMLMTNSGLTGMLTGGMFMVSSLGFVVVNGFRQRSQRMANLTSSRREYLTYLSGLRKTVRTAGRKQRNAALWNAPAPQSLTAISQEPARRWERIQSDGDFMQLRFGVHDEPLCITLEAPELPPLAQLDPVSASAAHRFMLAHESLRNMPYVVNMRQFKRVELLGDLEHTEALARAVLCQAATWHAPDCLRIVVLASEERIGQWDWVRLLPQAAGLNDELAQEPTEALASTVGHGRYMVTSNIHAVDLLVGSQALDRNRYTGGDYEIVPHVLVVNDGFDREQLAQETQLFASDGLDGVTVIDLPDEWGDLEEDNVLRVLFSQTTVEEGLNVLETHEEGTVELFSTTIKPFDIKPDALTVREALAIAQRLASAPDEVEDAESAQAAFSAGHKKSNELPALLGIDDIRHIDLAKLWAYRTGKERLRVPIGLHDDTSTAYLDIKEMGQHGMGPHGVLVGATGSGKSEVLRTLVLSLALSHSPDQLNFVLIDFKGGATFAGMGGMPHISSIITNLGDEASLVDRMEDALDGEINRR
;
A
#
# COMPACT_ATOMS: atom_id res chain seq x y z
N MET A 1 13.88 -3.74 -18.09
CA MET A 1 14.79 -3.51 -19.25
C MET A 1 14.34 -2.36 -20.16
N LEU A 2 15.11 -1.27 -20.23
CA LEU A 2 14.97 -0.23 -21.28
C LEU A 2 15.58 -0.68 -22.62
N GLN A 3 15.09 -0.16 -23.74
CA GLN A 3 15.77 -0.33 -25.05
C GLN A 3 17.07 0.47 -25.13
N GLN A 4 18.07 -0.11 -25.79
CA GLN A 4 19.35 0.54 -26.08
C GLN A 4 19.15 1.83 -26.91
N PRO A 5 19.82 2.94 -26.58
CA PRO A 5 19.89 4.10 -27.45
C PRO A 5 20.47 3.73 -28.82
N PRO A 6 20.07 4.41 -29.91
CA PRO A 6 20.62 4.15 -31.24
C PRO A 6 22.12 4.40 -31.28
N GLU A 7 22.86 3.50 -31.93
CA GLU A 7 24.28 3.65 -32.21
C GLU A 7 24.54 4.62 -33.37
N LEU A 8 25.64 5.35 -33.30
CA LEU A 8 26.18 6.14 -34.38
C LEU A 8 26.80 5.19 -35.41
N GLU A 9 26.24 5.15 -36.61
CA GLU A 9 26.88 4.44 -37.71
C GLU A 9 28.28 5.01 -37.95
N PRO A 10 29.35 4.18 -37.91
CA PRO A 10 30.71 4.64 -38.15
C PRO A 10 30.80 5.26 -39.54
N SER A 11 31.63 6.29 -39.68
CA SER A 11 31.87 6.89 -40.99
C SER A 11 32.64 5.90 -41.87
N ASP A 12 31.93 5.22 -42.75
CA ASP A 12 32.48 4.39 -43.82
C ASP A 12 33.11 5.28 -44.92
N GLY A 13 34.10 6.08 -44.53
CA GLY A 13 34.79 7.05 -45.38
C GLY A 13 35.46 6.39 -46.59
N VAL A 14 35.90 5.14 -46.46
CA VAL A 14 36.57 4.40 -47.54
C VAL A 14 35.57 3.88 -48.57
N ASN A 15 34.43 3.33 -48.14
CA ASN A 15 33.37 2.87 -49.05
C ASN A 15 32.70 4.03 -49.80
N THR A 16 32.54 5.18 -49.16
CA THR A 16 32.02 6.41 -49.79
C THR A 16 33.00 7.04 -50.79
N LEU A 17 34.29 7.02 -50.50
CA LEU A 17 35.32 7.42 -51.47
C LEU A 17 35.39 6.45 -52.66
N LEU A 18 35.32 5.14 -52.42
CA LEU A 18 35.39 4.14 -53.50
C LEU A 18 34.16 4.20 -54.42
N THR A 19 32.96 4.32 -53.86
CA THR A 19 31.71 4.44 -54.65
C THR A 19 31.60 5.75 -55.41
N SER A 20 32.17 6.85 -54.91
CA SER A 20 32.24 8.12 -55.64
C SER A 20 33.31 8.14 -56.74
N LEU A 21 34.28 7.22 -56.71
CA LEU A 21 35.34 7.08 -57.74
C LEU A 21 34.91 6.26 -58.97
N VAL A 22 33.92 5.37 -58.86
CA VAL A 22 33.47 4.52 -59.99
C VAL A 22 32.95 5.35 -61.19
N PRO A 23 32.10 6.38 -61.01
CA PRO A 23 31.68 7.25 -62.12
C PRO A 23 32.85 8.05 -62.70
N LEU A 24 33.80 8.50 -61.87
CA LEU A 24 34.98 9.25 -62.31
C LEU A 24 35.87 8.40 -63.23
N LEU A 25 36.08 7.13 -62.91
CA LEU A 25 36.84 6.18 -63.75
C LEU A 25 36.13 5.89 -65.09
N GLY A 26 34.80 5.77 -65.08
CA GLY A 26 33.99 5.62 -66.30
C GLY A 26 34.07 6.84 -67.22
N THR A 27 34.26 8.04 -66.66
CA THR A 27 34.31 9.27 -67.45
C THR A 27 35.70 9.56 -68.02
N ALA A 28 36.75 9.18 -67.28
CA ALA A 28 38.12 9.21 -67.80
C ALA A 28 38.30 8.26 -68.99
N SER A 29 37.72 7.06 -68.91
CA SER A 29 37.75 6.09 -70.02
C SER A 29 36.92 6.57 -71.23
N ALA A 30 35.73 7.13 -71.01
CA ALA A 30 34.92 7.73 -72.08
C ALA A 30 35.61 8.93 -72.76
N MET A 31 36.30 9.78 -71.99
CA MET A 31 37.06 10.91 -72.52
C MET A 31 38.23 10.46 -73.41
N VAL A 32 39.01 9.47 -72.98
CA VAL A 32 40.11 8.89 -73.76
C VAL A 32 39.58 8.22 -75.04
N MET A 33 38.49 7.45 -74.94
CA MET A 33 37.88 6.78 -76.08
C MET A 33 37.35 7.79 -77.12
N MET A 34 36.76 8.91 -76.67
CA MET A 34 36.23 9.95 -77.54
C MET A 34 37.33 10.75 -78.24
N LEU A 35 38.44 11.02 -77.53
CA LEU A 35 39.65 11.63 -78.12
C LEU A 35 40.33 10.74 -79.16
N MET A 36 40.25 9.41 -78.99
CA MET A 36 40.78 8.44 -79.96
C MET A 36 39.90 8.26 -81.20
N THR A 37 38.58 8.38 -81.05
CA THR A 37 37.62 8.19 -82.15
C THR A 37 37.34 9.47 -82.94
N ASN A 38 37.50 10.66 -82.33
CA ASN A 38 37.22 11.93 -83.00
C ASN A 38 38.12 13.06 -82.46
N SER A 39 39.27 13.31 -83.11
CA SER A 39 40.31 14.25 -82.66
C SER A 39 40.02 15.74 -82.95
N GLY A 40 38.79 16.07 -83.34
CA GLY A 40 38.35 17.44 -83.63
C GLY A 40 37.89 18.23 -82.39
N LEU A 41 37.64 19.54 -82.58
CA LEU A 41 37.16 20.49 -81.57
C LEU A 41 35.86 20.01 -80.87
N THR A 42 35.02 19.27 -81.59
CA THR A 42 33.80 18.61 -81.08
C THR A 42 34.08 17.49 -80.08
N GLY A 43 35.17 16.72 -80.23
CA GLY A 43 35.56 15.67 -79.29
C GLY A 43 36.04 16.25 -77.95
N MET A 44 36.83 17.32 -77.99
CA MET A 44 37.27 18.04 -76.77
C MET A 44 36.11 18.69 -76.01
N LEU A 45 35.17 19.34 -76.72
CA LEU A 45 34.00 19.97 -76.09
C LEU A 45 33.08 18.94 -75.43
N THR A 46 32.83 17.83 -76.11
CA THR A 46 31.93 16.80 -75.60
C THR A 46 32.56 16.07 -74.40
N GLY A 47 33.85 15.72 -74.47
CA GLY A 47 34.59 15.16 -73.32
C GLY A 47 34.62 16.11 -72.12
N GLY A 48 34.80 17.41 -72.34
CA GLY A 48 34.73 18.44 -71.28
C GLY A 48 33.36 18.50 -70.60
N MET A 49 32.26 18.39 -71.35
CA MET A 49 30.90 18.40 -70.79
C MET A 49 30.59 17.15 -69.94
N PHE A 50 31.11 15.98 -70.34
CA PHE A 50 31.03 14.76 -69.53
C PHE A 50 31.80 14.87 -68.22
N MET A 51 32.96 15.53 -68.22
CA MET A 51 33.75 15.75 -67.01
C MET A 51 33.04 16.69 -66.02
N VAL A 52 32.48 17.80 -66.50
CA VAL A 52 31.73 18.76 -65.66
C VAL A 52 30.46 18.14 -65.07
N SER A 53 29.71 17.37 -65.88
CA SER A 53 28.50 16.69 -65.40
C SER A 53 28.79 15.59 -64.37
N SER A 54 29.93 14.91 -64.49
CA SER A 54 30.33 13.86 -63.55
C SER A 54 30.84 14.41 -62.22
N LEU A 55 31.57 15.53 -62.27
CA LEU A 55 31.89 16.30 -61.06
C LEU A 55 30.62 16.83 -60.40
N GLY A 56 29.67 17.36 -61.18
CA GLY A 56 28.36 17.75 -60.68
C GLY A 56 27.59 16.59 -60.02
N PHE A 57 27.62 15.40 -60.62
CA PHE A 57 27.00 14.20 -60.06
C PHE A 57 27.63 13.77 -58.73
N VAL A 58 28.96 13.75 -58.62
CA VAL A 58 29.65 13.40 -57.36
C VAL A 58 29.30 14.39 -56.26
N VAL A 59 29.28 15.69 -56.57
CA VAL A 59 28.89 16.74 -55.62
C VAL A 59 27.45 16.57 -55.17
N VAL A 60 26.50 16.42 -56.10
CA VAL A 60 25.07 16.23 -55.78
C VAL A 60 24.83 14.93 -55.00
N ASN A 61 25.49 13.83 -55.38
CA ASN A 61 25.35 12.55 -54.70
C ASN A 61 25.94 12.60 -53.28
N GLY A 62 27.07 13.29 -53.09
CA GLY A 62 27.65 13.53 -51.77
C GLY A 62 26.73 14.36 -50.86
N PHE A 63 26.14 15.45 -51.40
CA PHE A 63 25.14 16.24 -50.67
C PHE A 63 23.89 15.42 -50.34
N ARG A 64 23.39 14.64 -51.30
CA ARG A 64 22.23 13.76 -51.11
C ARG A 64 22.50 12.69 -50.04
N GLN A 65 23.65 12.05 -50.08
CA GLN A 65 24.03 11.03 -49.10
C GLN A 65 24.20 11.62 -47.70
N ARG A 66 24.82 12.80 -47.58
CA ARG A 66 24.91 13.54 -46.30
C ARG A 66 23.53 13.92 -45.78
N SER A 67 22.65 14.40 -46.66
CA SER A 67 21.27 14.75 -46.31
C SER A 67 20.47 13.52 -45.83
N GLN A 68 20.58 12.39 -46.55
CA GLN A 68 19.95 11.12 -46.16
C GLN A 68 20.48 10.60 -44.81
N ARG A 69 21.79 10.66 -44.56
CA ARG A 69 22.38 10.28 -43.27
C ARG A 69 21.84 11.12 -42.12
N MET A 70 21.79 12.45 -42.30
CA MET A 70 21.23 13.35 -41.28
C MET A 70 19.74 13.10 -41.05
N ALA A 71 18.97 12.79 -42.10
CA ALA A 71 17.57 12.43 -42.00
C ALA A 71 17.38 11.11 -41.24
N ASN A 72 18.17 10.08 -41.55
CA ASN A 72 18.11 8.78 -40.86
C ASN A 72 18.42 8.92 -39.37
N LEU A 73 19.51 9.61 -39.00
CA LEU A 73 19.86 9.89 -37.60
C LEU A 73 18.74 10.64 -36.86
N THR A 74 18.12 11.61 -37.55
CA THR A 74 17.01 12.37 -36.98
C THR A 74 15.76 11.49 -36.78
N SER A 75 15.48 10.56 -37.71
CA SER A 75 14.38 9.60 -37.57
C SER A 75 14.61 8.66 -36.39
N SER A 76 15.78 8.01 -36.32
CA SER A 76 16.11 7.09 -35.22
C SER A 76 16.04 7.77 -33.86
N ARG A 77 16.56 9.01 -33.75
CA ARG A 77 16.45 9.81 -32.53
C ARG A 77 14.99 10.11 -32.19
N ARG A 78 14.19 10.51 -33.18
CA ARG A 78 12.76 10.82 -32.98
C ARG A 78 11.98 9.60 -32.51
N GLU A 79 12.24 8.43 -33.10
CA GLU A 79 11.62 7.17 -32.72
C GLU A 79 11.98 6.80 -31.27
N TYR A 80 13.25 6.87 -30.91
CA TYR A 80 13.71 6.58 -29.55
C TYR A 80 13.11 7.55 -28.51
N LEU A 81 13.07 8.85 -28.80
CA LEU A 81 12.45 9.83 -27.91
C LEU A 81 10.92 9.64 -27.81
N THR A 82 10.28 9.16 -28.89
CA THR A 82 8.86 8.81 -28.88
C THR A 82 8.61 7.57 -28.01
N TYR A 83 9.48 6.57 -28.11
CA TYR A 83 9.48 5.41 -27.21
C TYR A 83 9.61 5.83 -25.74
N LEU A 84 10.61 6.65 -25.40
CA LEU A 84 10.78 7.17 -24.02
C LEU A 84 9.56 7.98 -23.56
N SER A 85 8.92 8.73 -24.45
CA SER A 85 7.68 9.45 -24.14
C SER A 85 6.51 8.51 -23.85
N GLY A 86 6.39 7.41 -24.59
CA GLY A 86 5.42 6.34 -24.31
C GLY A 86 5.69 5.69 -22.96
N LEU A 87 6.94 5.28 -22.72
CA LEU A 87 7.36 4.67 -21.45
C LEU A 87 7.13 5.63 -20.26
N ARG A 88 7.35 6.94 -20.45
CA ARG A 88 7.02 7.96 -19.45
C ARG A 88 5.57 7.89 -18.99
N LYS A 89 4.62 7.68 -19.91
CA LYS A 89 3.20 7.58 -19.55
C LYS A 89 2.94 6.36 -18.68
N THR A 90 3.54 5.21 -19.02
CA THR A 90 3.43 3.98 -18.25
C THR A 90 3.99 4.17 -16.84
N VAL A 91 5.22 4.67 -16.73
CA VAL A 91 5.90 4.90 -15.44
C VAL A 91 5.13 5.90 -14.57
N ARG A 92 4.66 7.03 -15.14
CA ARG A 92 3.86 8.00 -14.37
C ARG A 92 2.50 7.43 -13.95
N THR A 93 1.91 6.53 -14.74
CA THR A 93 0.66 5.87 -14.37
C THR A 93 0.87 4.90 -13.22
N ALA A 94 1.94 4.10 -13.26
CA ALA A 94 2.32 3.22 -12.16
C ALA A 94 2.60 4.02 -10.88
N GLY A 95 3.41 5.09 -10.98
CA GLY A 95 3.71 5.94 -9.83
C GLY A 95 2.48 6.63 -9.23
N ARG A 96 1.50 7.04 -10.06
CA ARG A 96 0.21 7.55 -9.57
C ARG A 96 -0.59 6.48 -8.82
N LYS A 97 -0.61 5.25 -9.33
CA LYS A 97 -1.31 4.14 -8.66
C LYS A 97 -0.65 3.79 -7.32
N GLN A 98 0.68 3.69 -7.28
CA GLN A 98 1.45 3.47 -6.04
C GLN A 98 1.17 4.56 -5.02
N ARG A 99 1.26 5.84 -5.41
CA ARG A 99 0.93 6.97 -4.54
C ARG A 99 -0.51 6.94 -4.03
N ASN A 100 -1.48 6.67 -4.90
CA ASN A 100 -2.88 6.64 -4.49
C ASN A 100 -3.16 5.51 -3.50
N ALA A 101 -2.57 4.32 -3.70
CA ALA A 101 -2.68 3.22 -2.74
C ALA A 101 -2.04 3.58 -1.39
N ALA A 102 -0.83 4.14 -1.42
CA ALA A 102 -0.13 4.57 -0.20
C ALA A 102 -0.87 5.66 0.57
N LEU A 103 -1.38 6.69 -0.14
CA LEU A 103 -2.16 7.78 0.48
C LEU A 103 -3.58 7.37 0.90
N TRP A 104 -4.14 6.31 0.31
CA TRP A 104 -5.40 5.75 0.79
C TRP A 104 -5.22 5.21 2.21
N ASN A 105 -4.19 4.39 2.43
CA ASN A 105 -3.89 3.81 3.74
C ASN A 105 -3.31 4.85 4.70
N ALA A 106 -2.41 5.72 4.24
CA ALA A 106 -1.68 6.70 5.05
C ALA A 106 -1.85 8.13 4.49
N PRO A 107 -3.05 8.72 4.60
CA PRO A 107 -3.33 10.07 4.11
C PRO A 107 -2.57 11.12 4.92
N ALA A 108 -2.51 12.35 4.40
CA ALA A 108 -1.90 13.46 5.12
C ALA A 108 -2.69 13.77 6.41
N PRO A 109 -2.02 14.17 7.51
CA PRO A 109 -2.68 14.43 8.80
C PRO A 109 -3.85 15.41 8.73
N GLN A 110 -3.78 16.42 7.85
CA GLN A 110 -4.85 17.40 7.68
C GLN A 110 -6.14 16.76 7.15
N SER A 111 -6.03 15.64 6.43
CA SER A 111 -7.18 14.89 5.89
C SER A 111 -7.93 14.09 6.97
N LEU A 112 -7.31 13.84 8.14
CA LEU A 112 -7.94 13.10 9.24
C LEU A 112 -9.19 13.81 9.78
N THR A 113 -9.26 15.14 9.64
CA THR A 113 -10.47 15.91 9.95
C THR A 113 -11.67 15.51 9.07
N ALA A 114 -11.47 15.15 7.80
CA ALA A 114 -12.56 14.68 6.96
C ALA A 114 -12.88 13.20 7.24
N ILE A 115 -11.84 12.38 7.40
CA ILE A 115 -11.97 10.93 7.62
C ILE A 115 -12.64 10.63 8.96
N SER A 116 -12.34 11.39 10.01
CA SER A 116 -13.01 11.25 11.32
C SER A 116 -14.53 11.41 11.24
N GLN A 117 -15.07 12.11 10.23
CA GLN A 117 -16.52 12.22 10.01
C GLN A 117 -17.08 11.15 9.07
N GLU A 118 -16.25 10.49 8.27
CA GLU A 118 -16.66 9.49 7.27
C GLU A 118 -16.87 8.12 7.92
N PRO A 119 -18.11 7.63 8.08
CA PRO A 119 -18.36 6.36 8.80
C PRO A 119 -17.74 5.14 8.13
N ALA A 120 -17.56 5.16 6.80
CA ALA A 120 -16.99 4.05 6.05
C ALA A 120 -15.48 3.86 6.29
N ARG A 121 -14.79 4.90 6.77
CA ARG A 121 -13.33 4.91 6.92
C ARG A 121 -12.86 5.14 8.35
N ARG A 122 -13.67 5.82 9.16
CA ARG A 122 -13.44 5.95 10.60
C ARG A 122 -13.38 4.56 11.21
N TRP A 123 -12.32 4.28 11.96
CA TRP A 123 -12.15 3.01 12.66
C TRP A 123 -12.14 1.77 11.75
N GLU A 124 -11.74 1.92 10.48
CA GLU A 124 -11.75 0.82 9.50
C GLU A 124 -10.72 -0.29 9.80
N ARG A 125 -9.72 -0.03 10.66
CA ARG A 125 -8.65 -0.98 10.97
C ARG A 125 -8.94 -1.76 12.23
N ILE A 126 -9.06 -3.07 12.08
CA ILE A 126 -9.25 -4.00 13.18
C ILE A 126 -7.95 -4.74 13.49
N GLN A 127 -7.88 -5.33 14.68
CA GLN A 127 -6.65 -5.97 15.16
C GLN A 127 -6.09 -7.06 14.24
N SER A 128 -6.97 -7.82 13.57
CA SER A 128 -6.53 -8.91 12.68
C SER A 128 -5.91 -8.42 11.38
N ASP A 129 -5.98 -7.11 11.10
CA ASP A 129 -5.48 -6.53 9.87
C ASP A 129 -3.96 -6.33 9.94
N GLY A 130 -3.27 -6.59 8.83
CA GLY A 130 -1.81 -6.42 8.77
C GLY A 130 -1.36 -4.97 8.96
N ASP A 131 -2.25 -4.00 8.76
CA ASP A 131 -2.01 -2.56 8.92
C ASP A 131 -2.52 -1.99 10.26
N PHE A 132 -2.96 -2.85 11.18
CA PHE A 132 -3.26 -2.46 12.55
C PHE A 132 -2.02 -1.85 13.22
N MET A 133 -2.20 -0.65 13.80
CA MET A 133 -1.12 0.15 14.41
C MET A 133 0.04 0.51 13.45
N GLN A 134 -0.18 0.50 12.13
CA GLN A 134 0.73 1.13 11.17
C GLN A 134 0.43 2.64 11.08
N LEU A 135 1.21 3.44 11.81
CA LEU A 135 0.99 4.87 11.95
C LEU A 135 1.92 5.68 11.06
N ARG A 136 1.41 6.73 10.42
CA ARG A 136 2.20 7.60 9.54
C ARG A 136 2.99 8.63 10.36
N PHE A 137 4.29 8.74 10.09
CA PHE A 137 5.20 9.68 10.76
C PHE A 137 5.60 10.86 9.89
N GLY A 138 5.44 10.76 8.58
CA GLY A 138 5.89 11.80 7.66
C GLY A 138 5.87 11.36 6.22
N VAL A 139 6.71 11.99 5.40
CA VAL A 139 6.90 11.65 4.00
C VAL A 139 8.37 11.49 3.65
N HIS A 140 8.66 10.57 2.72
CA HIS A 140 10.01 10.28 2.25
C HIS A 140 10.02 10.02 0.74
N ASP A 141 11.22 9.84 0.19
CA ASP A 141 11.39 9.37 -1.19
C ASP A 141 11.39 7.84 -1.21
N GLU A 142 10.45 7.24 -1.93
CA GLU A 142 10.27 5.79 -2.02
C GLU A 142 10.63 5.31 -3.45
N PRO A 143 11.31 4.16 -3.63
CA PRO A 143 11.51 3.60 -4.95
C PRO A 143 10.19 3.35 -5.70
N LEU A 144 10.19 3.56 -7.02
CA LEU A 144 9.05 3.20 -7.86
C LEU A 144 8.83 1.69 -7.82
N CYS A 145 7.57 1.26 -7.79
CA CYS A 145 7.19 -0.16 -7.81
C CYS A 145 7.60 -0.93 -9.08
N ILE A 146 8.06 -0.22 -10.11
CA ILE A 146 8.61 -0.80 -11.35
C ILE A 146 10.10 -0.49 -11.39
N THR A 147 10.93 -1.53 -11.42
CA THR A 147 12.38 -1.39 -11.56
C THR A 147 12.76 -1.01 -13.00
N LEU A 148 13.43 0.12 -13.15
CA LEU A 148 13.97 0.58 -14.43
C LEU A 148 15.41 0.07 -14.59
N GLU A 149 15.60 -0.98 -15.37
CA GLU A 149 16.92 -1.53 -15.64
C GLU A 149 17.54 -0.88 -16.89
N ALA A 150 18.79 -0.42 -16.73
CA ALA A 150 19.60 0.05 -17.83
C ALA A 150 19.88 -1.09 -18.83
N PRO A 151 19.90 -0.80 -20.14
CA PRO A 151 20.25 -1.81 -21.13
C PRO A 151 21.73 -2.20 -21.01
N GLU A 152 22.04 -3.48 -21.22
CA GLU A 152 23.42 -3.92 -21.40
C GLU A 152 23.99 -3.33 -22.68
N LEU A 153 25.18 -2.72 -22.61
CA LEU A 153 25.82 -2.08 -23.76
C LEU A 153 27.16 -2.76 -24.08
N PRO A 154 27.49 -2.96 -25.38
CA PRO A 154 28.82 -3.40 -25.78
C PRO A 154 29.91 -2.41 -25.30
N PRO A 155 31.11 -2.88 -24.90
CA PRO A 155 32.16 -2.02 -24.33
C PRO A 155 32.65 -0.85 -25.22
N LEU A 156 32.40 -0.93 -26.54
CA LEU A 156 32.83 0.06 -27.53
C LEU A 156 31.66 0.68 -28.30
N ALA A 157 30.43 0.57 -27.79
CA ALA A 157 29.24 1.13 -28.43
C ALA A 157 29.32 2.67 -28.48
N GLN A 158 29.29 3.24 -29.68
CA GLN A 158 29.22 4.69 -29.88
C GLN A 158 27.76 5.11 -29.97
N LEU A 159 27.16 5.52 -28.86
CA LEU A 159 25.74 5.89 -28.82
C LEU A 159 25.49 7.33 -29.30
N ASP A 160 24.30 7.59 -29.84
CA ASP A 160 23.83 8.96 -30.06
C ASP A 160 23.75 9.70 -28.72
N PRO A 161 24.52 10.80 -28.51
CA PRO A 161 24.65 11.44 -27.20
C PRO A 161 23.33 12.03 -26.70
N VAL A 162 22.44 12.45 -27.60
CA VAL A 162 21.12 12.99 -27.22
C VAL A 162 20.24 11.87 -26.68
N SER A 163 20.17 10.74 -27.38
CA SER A 163 19.37 9.59 -26.99
C SER A 163 19.89 8.93 -25.71
N ALA A 164 21.22 8.77 -25.60
CA ALA A 164 21.86 8.25 -24.39
C ALA A 164 21.63 9.17 -23.17
N SER A 165 21.83 10.49 -23.34
CA SER A 165 21.54 11.48 -22.28
C SER A 165 20.06 11.49 -21.89
N ALA A 166 19.15 11.31 -22.85
CA ALA A 166 17.72 11.25 -22.58
C ALA A 166 17.34 9.99 -21.79
N ALA A 167 17.91 8.83 -22.12
CA ALA A 167 17.69 7.58 -21.40
C ALA A 167 18.22 7.66 -19.95
N HIS A 168 19.45 8.17 -19.77
CA HIS A 168 20.04 8.35 -18.44
C HIS A 168 19.20 9.28 -17.56
N ARG A 169 18.82 10.46 -18.08
CA ARG A 169 17.93 11.39 -17.35
C ARG A 169 16.54 10.81 -17.09
N PHE A 170 16.04 9.97 -18.00
CA PHE A 170 14.76 9.30 -17.81
C PHE A 170 14.80 8.35 -16.61
N MET A 171 15.86 7.56 -16.46
CA MET A 171 16.03 6.65 -15.32
C MET A 171 16.11 7.44 -14.00
N LEU A 172 17.03 8.40 -13.90
CA LEU A 172 17.18 9.21 -12.68
C LEU A 172 15.91 9.95 -12.27
N ALA A 173 15.14 10.47 -13.23
CA ALA A 173 13.93 11.22 -12.95
C ALA A 173 12.73 10.36 -12.53
N HIS A 174 12.81 9.03 -12.71
CA HIS A 174 11.69 8.11 -12.54
C HIS A 174 12.04 6.89 -11.68
N GLU A 175 13.21 6.88 -11.04
CA GLU A 175 13.65 5.83 -10.12
C GLU A 175 12.88 5.87 -8.80
N SER A 176 12.58 7.07 -8.28
CA SER A 176 11.86 7.27 -7.02
C SER A 176 10.61 8.15 -7.16
N LEU A 177 9.68 7.97 -6.24
CA LEU A 177 8.51 8.80 -5.98
C LEU A 177 8.77 9.67 -4.76
N ARG A 178 8.63 10.98 -4.94
CA ARG A 178 8.84 11.94 -3.85
C ARG A 178 7.63 12.13 -2.96
N ASN A 179 7.84 12.44 -1.69
CA ASN A 179 6.77 12.71 -0.72
C ASN A 179 5.75 11.57 -0.61
N MET A 180 6.24 10.33 -0.50
CA MET A 180 5.44 9.14 -0.21
C MET A 180 5.29 8.98 1.31
N PRO A 181 4.13 8.56 1.83
CA PRO A 181 3.91 8.46 3.27
C PRO A 181 4.82 7.40 3.89
N TYR A 182 5.54 7.77 4.94
CA TYR A 182 6.32 6.84 5.75
C TYR A 182 5.49 6.35 6.93
N VAL A 183 5.35 5.04 7.07
CA VAL A 183 4.56 4.40 8.14
C VAL A 183 5.44 3.54 9.04
N VAL A 184 5.15 3.58 10.33
CA VAL A 184 5.82 2.80 11.38
C VAL A 184 4.82 1.81 11.95
N ASN A 185 5.20 0.53 12.01
CA ASN A 185 4.43 -0.46 12.76
C ASN A 185 4.75 -0.32 14.25
N MET A 186 3.84 0.30 15.00
CA MET A 186 4.07 0.58 16.41
C MET A 186 4.17 -0.69 17.26
N ARG A 187 3.66 -1.84 16.78
CA ARG A 187 3.74 -3.13 17.50
C ARG A 187 5.14 -3.71 17.55
N GLN A 188 6.04 -3.24 16.67
CA GLN A 188 7.46 -3.64 16.66
C GLN A 188 8.29 -2.90 17.71
N PHE A 189 7.72 -1.88 18.36
CA PHE A 189 8.41 -1.07 19.33
C PHE A 189 7.65 -1.05 20.65
N LYS A 190 8.34 -1.36 21.74
CA LYS A 190 7.83 -1.06 23.09
C LYS A 190 7.91 0.44 23.38
N ARG A 191 8.84 1.14 22.71
CA ARG A 191 9.13 2.55 22.94
C ARG A 191 9.50 3.27 21.64
N VAL A 192 8.98 4.48 21.48
CA VAL A 192 9.34 5.44 20.44
C VAL A 192 9.79 6.73 21.12
N GLU A 193 11.04 7.13 20.92
CA GLU A 193 11.64 8.31 21.55
C GLU A 193 11.70 9.45 20.53
N LEU A 194 11.05 10.57 20.83
CA LEU A 194 11.04 11.77 20.00
C LEU A 194 11.93 12.84 20.65
N LEU A 195 13.10 13.11 20.06
CA LEU A 195 14.05 14.10 20.57
C LEU A 195 14.17 15.28 19.61
N GLY A 196 14.03 16.49 20.13
CA GLY A 196 14.06 17.70 19.33
C GLY A 196 13.53 18.90 20.09
N ASP A 197 13.31 19.98 19.36
CA ASP A 197 12.56 21.13 19.89
C ASP A 197 11.14 20.71 20.28
N LEU A 198 10.69 21.18 21.45
CA LEU A 198 9.45 20.77 22.09
C LEU A 198 8.22 20.98 21.21
N GLU A 199 8.16 22.10 20.48
CA GLU A 199 7.03 22.39 19.58
C GLU A 199 6.93 21.32 18.47
N HIS A 200 8.07 20.85 17.96
CA HIS A 200 8.15 19.90 16.88
C HIS A 200 7.87 18.46 17.33
N THR A 201 8.43 18.02 18.45
CA THR A 201 8.22 16.67 19.00
C THR A 201 6.75 16.48 19.40
N GLU A 202 6.15 17.46 20.08
CA GLU A 202 4.74 17.42 20.41
C GLU A 202 3.85 17.46 19.14
N ALA A 203 4.22 18.22 18.10
CA ALA A 203 3.43 18.30 16.87
C ALA A 203 3.39 16.97 16.12
N LEU A 204 4.52 16.24 16.09
CA LEU A 204 4.57 14.89 15.53
C LEU A 204 3.80 13.91 16.42
N ALA A 205 3.97 13.95 17.73
CA ALA A 205 3.23 13.09 18.66
C ALA A 205 1.71 13.30 18.53
N ARG A 206 1.23 14.54 18.42
CA ARG A 206 -0.18 14.86 18.12
C ARG A 206 -0.64 14.25 16.80
N ALA A 207 0.18 14.33 15.74
CA ALA A 207 -0.13 13.74 14.44
C ALA A 207 -0.28 12.21 14.54
N VAL A 208 0.65 11.55 15.24
CA VAL A 208 0.64 10.10 15.48
C VAL A 208 -0.59 9.68 16.30
N LEU A 209 -0.90 10.39 17.40
CA LEU A 209 -2.08 10.11 18.21
C LEU A 209 -3.39 10.29 17.42
N CYS A 210 -3.51 11.38 16.64
CA CYS A 210 -4.69 11.61 15.82
C CYS A 210 -4.87 10.54 14.74
N GLN A 211 -3.76 10.08 14.14
CA GLN A 211 -3.77 9.01 13.15
C GLN A 211 -4.22 7.70 13.81
N ALA A 212 -3.69 7.36 14.98
CA ALA A 212 -4.11 6.20 15.76
C ALA A 212 -5.60 6.23 16.13
N ALA A 213 -6.10 7.36 16.67
CA ALA A 213 -7.48 7.52 17.08
C ALA A 213 -8.49 7.54 15.91
N THR A 214 -8.06 7.97 14.72
CA THR A 214 -8.93 7.99 13.53
C THR A 214 -9.13 6.58 12.97
N TRP A 215 -8.09 5.73 13.02
CA TRP A 215 -8.12 4.40 12.41
C TRP A 215 -8.60 3.28 13.32
N HIS A 216 -8.57 3.46 14.65
CA HIS A 216 -8.89 2.38 15.58
C HIS A 216 -10.00 2.79 16.55
N ALA A 217 -10.98 1.92 16.72
CA ALA A 217 -12.07 2.10 17.67
C ALA A 217 -11.56 2.08 19.12
N PRO A 218 -12.30 2.67 20.09
CA PRO A 218 -11.94 2.67 21.51
C PRO A 218 -11.76 1.29 22.12
N ASP A 219 -12.47 0.29 21.60
CA ASP A 219 -12.33 -1.09 22.05
C ASP A 219 -11.00 -1.72 21.60
N CYS A 220 -10.42 -1.23 20.51
CA CYS A 220 -9.15 -1.72 19.96
C CYS A 220 -7.93 -0.94 20.47
N LEU A 221 -8.11 0.34 20.81
CA LEU A 221 -7.02 1.26 21.17
C LEU A 221 -7.41 2.12 22.37
N ARG A 222 -6.50 2.20 23.34
CA ARG A 222 -6.55 3.14 24.46
C ARG A 222 -5.39 4.13 24.36
N ILE A 223 -5.67 5.41 24.61
CA ILE A 223 -4.67 6.49 24.58
C ILE A 223 -4.55 7.08 25.98
N VAL A 224 -3.33 7.06 26.50
CA VAL A 224 -2.98 7.54 27.83
C VAL A 224 -1.95 8.65 27.69
N VAL A 225 -2.11 9.75 28.42
CA VAL A 225 -1.11 10.83 28.45
C VAL A 225 -0.70 11.11 29.89
N LEU A 226 0.59 10.95 30.14
CA LEU A 226 1.27 11.42 31.34
C LEU A 226 2.11 12.64 30.94
N ALA A 227 1.72 13.82 31.41
CA ALA A 227 2.40 15.06 31.08
C ALA A 227 2.61 15.93 32.31
N SER A 228 3.75 16.62 32.41
CA SER A 228 4.04 17.51 33.54
C SER A 228 3.00 18.64 33.65
N GLU A 229 2.85 19.26 34.82
CA GLU A 229 1.84 20.32 35.02
C GLU A 229 1.98 21.49 34.04
N GLU A 230 3.20 21.76 33.56
CA GLU A 230 3.48 22.81 32.59
C GLU A 230 3.05 22.43 31.16
N ARG A 231 3.13 21.13 30.81
CA ARG A 231 2.90 20.63 29.45
C ARG A 231 1.50 20.04 29.24
N ILE A 232 0.82 19.63 30.31
CA ILE A 232 -0.49 18.95 30.24
C ILE A 232 -1.56 19.72 29.46
N GLY A 233 -1.50 21.06 29.44
CA GLY A 233 -2.42 21.90 28.66
C GLY A 233 -2.34 21.68 27.14
N GLN A 234 -1.18 21.25 26.61
CA GLN A 234 -1.01 20.91 25.19
C GLN A 234 -1.76 19.63 24.80
N TRP A 235 -2.17 18.84 25.79
CA TRP A 235 -2.82 17.55 25.65
C TRP A 235 -4.29 17.54 26.07
N ASP A 236 -4.87 18.69 26.48
CA ASP A 236 -6.27 18.78 26.93
C ASP A 236 -7.27 18.25 25.87
N TRP A 237 -6.94 18.38 24.58
CA TRP A 237 -7.76 17.89 23.47
C TRP A 237 -7.92 16.36 23.48
N VAL A 238 -6.96 15.62 24.06
CA VAL A 238 -7.03 14.15 24.18
C VAL A 238 -8.22 13.71 25.03
N ARG A 239 -8.65 14.54 26.00
CA ARG A 239 -9.83 14.26 26.83
C ARG A 239 -11.13 14.15 26.02
N LEU A 240 -11.15 14.64 24.78
CA LEU A 240 -12.30 14.48 23.88
C LEU A 240 -12.22 13.18 23.07
N LEU A 241 -11.08 12.51 23.01
CA LEU A 241 -10.97 11.25 22.27
C LEU A 241 -11.75 10.14 22.99
N PRO A 242 -12.61 9.39 22.28
CA PRO A 242 -13.26 8.21 22.85
C PRO A 242 -12.27 7.15 23.36
N GLN A 243 -11.09 7.05 22.74
CA GLN A 243 -9.99 6.18 23.15
C GLN A 243 -9.35 6.58 24.49
N ALA A 244 -9.59 7.80 24.96
CA ALA A 244 -9.06 8.33 26.22
C ALA A 244 -10.09 8.32 27.37
N ALA A 245 -11.31 7.83 27.14
CA ALA A 245 -12.32 7.70 28.18
C ALA A 245 -11.91 6.65 29.23
N GLY A 246 -12.08 6.97 30.52
CA GLY A 246 -11.79 6.05 31.63
C GLY A 246 -12.79 4.89 31.70
N LEU A 247 -12.31 3.70 32.06
CA LEU A 247 -13.10 2.45 32.10
C LEU A 247 -13.87 2.20 33.41
N ASN A 248 -13.71 3.04 34.43
CA ASN A 248 -14.22 2.75 35.78
C ASN A 248 -15.68 3.22 35.97
N ASP A 249 -16.61 2.29 35.81
CA ASP A 249 -18.04 2.42 36.18
C ASP A 249 -18.25 2.76 37.67
N GLU A 250 -17.31 2.39 38.56
CA GLU A 250 -17.38 2.70 39.99
C GLU A 250 -17.25 4.21 40.30
N LEU A 251 -16.59 4.98 39.42
CA LEU A 251 -16.50 6.45 39.54
C LEU A 251 -17.68 7.16 38.84
N ALA A 252 -18.49 6.43 38.06
CA ALA A 252 -19.61 6.98 37.29
C ALA A 252 -20.95 6.99 38.06
N GLN A 253 -21.05 6.29 39.21
CA GLN A 253 -22.30 6.12 39.96
C GLN A 253 -22.58 7.15 41.07
N GLU A 254 -21.66 8.07 41.38
CA GLU A 254 -21.93 9.12 42.38
C GLU A 254 -22.70 10.31 41.75
N PRO A 255 -23.89 10.68 42.26
CA PRO A 255 -24.64 11.80 41.72
C PRO A 255 -23.93 13.12 42.01
N THR A 256 -23.52 13.77 40.93
CA THR A 256 -23.63 15.21 40.65
C THR A 256 -23.55 16.18 41.84
N GLU A 257 -22.52 17.05 41.78
CA GLU A 257 -22.36 18.37 42.44
C GLU A 257 -21.27 18.51 43.52
N ALA A 258 -20.79 17.44 44.19
CA ALA A 258 -19.83 17.60 45.29
C ALA A 258 -18.34 17.41 44.94
N LEU A 259 -17.99 16.86 43.77
CA LEU A 259 -16.60 16.51 43.39
C LEU A 259 -16.00 17.39 42.28
N ALA A 260 -16.72 18.42 41.84
CA ALA A 260 -16.24 19.35 40.82
C ALA A 260 -15.04 20.22 41.25
N SER A 261 -14.69 20.22 42.55
CA SER A 261 -13.71 21.15 43.10
C SER A 261 -12.39 20.52 43.57
N THR A 262 -12.10 19.22 43.33
CA THR A 262 -10.79 18.70 43.79
C THR A 262 -10.07 17.68 42.89
N VAL A 263 -10.69 16.76 42.14
CA VAL A 263 -9.91 15.83 41.30
C VAL A 263 -10.74 15.36 40.10
N GLY A 264 -10.62 16.04 38.95
CA GLY A 264 -11.19 15.61 37.66
C GLY A 264 -10.43 14.46 36.98
N HIS A 265 -9.59 13.73 37.71
CA HIS A 265 -8.58 12.80 37.17
C HIS A 265 -9.13 11.40 36.86
N GLY A 266 -10.40 11.09 37.18
CA GLY A 266 -10.96 9.74 36.99
C GLY A 266 -11.71 9.50 35.68
N ARG A 267 -12.03 10.56 34.92
CA ARG A 267 -12.92 10.47 33.75
C ARG A 267 -12.18 10.22 32.43
N TYR A 268 -10.92 10.63 32.35
CA TYR A 268 -10.11 10.53 31.14
C TYR A 268 -8.69 10.09 31.48
N MET A 269 -8.03 9.36 30.59
CA MET A 269 -6.67 8.85 30.76
C MET A 269 -5.60 9.92 30.49
N VAL A 270 -5.74 11.10 31.09
CA VAL A 270 -4.78 12.22 31.00
C VAL A 270 -4.46 12.70 32.42
N THR A 271 -3.20 12.64 32.83
CA THR A 271 -2.78 12.96 34.22
C THR A 271 -1.39 13.60 34.27
N SER A 272 -1.15 14.41 35.31
CA SER A 272 0.19 14.88 35.70
C SER A 272 0.73 14.13 36.93
N ASN A 273 -0.04 13.18 37.47
CA ASN A 273 0.36 12.38 38.61
C ASN A 273 0.87 11.02 38.15
N ILE A 274 2.15 10.76 38.36
CA ILE A 274 2.85 9.50 38.05
C ILE A 274 2.13 8.31 38.69
N HIS A 275 1.76 8.41 39.97
CA HIS A 275 1.12 7.31 40.70
C HIS A 275 -0.32 7.02 40.26
N ALA A 276 -0.93 7.90 39.46
CA ALA A 276 -2.27 7.68 38.94
C ALA A 276 -2.25 6.94 37.59
N VAL A 277 -1.10 6.88 36.88
CA VAL A 277 -1.07 6.37 35.49
C VAL A 277 -1.43 4.87 35.42
N ASP A 278 -0.90 4.06 36.33
CA ASP A 278 -1.20 2.63 36.40
C ASP A 278 -2.69 2.38 36.70
N LEU A 279 -3.29 3.22 37.56
CA LEU A 279 -4.72 3.16 37.89
C LEU A 279 -5.61 3.51 36.70
N LEU A 280 -5.18 4.42 35.83
CA LEU A 280 -5.95 4.83 34.64
C LEU A 280 -6.02 3.74 33.58
N VAL A 281 -4.94 2.96 33.43
CA VAL A 281 -4.89 1.86 32.46
C VAL A 281 -5.59 0.60 32.99
N GLY A 282 -5.48 0.35 34.30
CA GLY A 282 -6.12 -0.78 34.97
C GLY A 282 -5.36 -2.11 34.79
N SER A 283 -5.80 -3.13 35.54
CA SER A 283 -5.11 -4.42 35.60
C SER A 283 -5.09 -5.19 34.27
N GLN A 284 -6.05 -4.94 33.37
CA GLN A 284 -6.12 -5.60 32.06
C GLN A 284 -4.85 -5.39 31.20
N ALA A 285 -4.19 -4.23 31.32
CA ALA A 285 -2.91 -4.00 30.65
C ALA A 285 -1.71 -4.30 31.53
N LEU A 286 -1.80 -4.03 32.84
CA LEU A 286 -0.67 -4.23 33.76
C LEU A 286 -0.36 -5.70 34.02
N ASP A 287 -1.35 -6.59 33.98
CA ASP A 287 -1.17 -8.04 34.18
C ASP A 287 -0.62 -8.75 32.94
N ARG A 288 -0.31 -8.01 31.86
CA ARG A 288 0.22 -8.58 30.62
C ARG A 288 1.66 -9.05 30.78
N ASN A 289 2.05 -9.96 29.90
CA ASN A 289 3.43 -10.41 29.81
C ASN A 289 4.36 -9.25 29.40
N ARG A 290 5.64 -9.44 29.70
CA ARG A 290 6.70 -8.56 29.20
C ARG A 290 6.70 -8.54 27.69
N TYR A 291 7.11 -7.41 27.13
CA TYR A 291 7.19 -7.24 25.68
C TYR A 291 8.06 -8.33 25.03
N THR A 292 7.50 -9.04 24.04
CA THR A 292 8.22 -10.07 23.27
C THR A 292 8.33 -9.77 21.77
N GLY A 293 7.80 -8.63 21.31
CA GLY A 293 7.94 -8.18 19.91
C GLY A 293 7.13 -8.96 18.88
N GLY A 294 6.02 -9.59 19.29
CA GLY A 294 5.21 -10.46 18.45
C GLY A 294 3.89 -9.84 17.94
N ASP A 295 3.40 -10.40 16.84
CA ASP A 295 2.07 -10.17 16.26
C ASP A 295 0.98 -10.85 17.10
N TYR A 296 0.74 -10.38 18.33
CA TYR A 296 -0.32 -10.93 19.18
C TYR A 296 -1.65 -10.20 19.00
N GLU A 297 -2.74 -10.96 19.12
CA GLU A 297 -4.11 -10.46 19.21
C GLU A 297 -4.41 -9.89 20.62
N ILE A 298 -3.59 -8.95 21.11
CA ILE A 298 -3.80 -8.26 22.40
C ILE A 298 -4.66 -7.01 22.24
N VAL A 299 -5.88 -7.05 22.77
CA VAL A 299 -6.84 -5.94 22.77
C VAL A 299 -7.13 -5.48 24.20
N PRO A 300 -7.27 -4.17 24.45
CA PRO A 300 -6.91 -3.07 23.56
C PRO A 300 -5.38 -2.89 23.51
N HIS A 301 -4.85 -2.40 22.39
CA HIS A 301 -3.49 -1.84 22.38
C HIS A 301 -3.49 -0.55 23.20
N VAL A 302 -2.47 -0.33 24.02
CA VAL A 302 -2.35 0.88 24.85
C VAL A 302 -1.22 1.73 24.32
N LEU A 303 -1.55 2.94 23.86
CA LEU A 303 -0.59 3.94 23.42
C LEU A 303 -0.43 4.98 24.53
N VAL A 304 0.77 5.08 25.09
CA VAL A 304 1.06 5.92 26.25
C VAL A 304 2.01 7.04 25.83
N VAL A 305 1.72 8.29 26.18
CA VAL A 305 2.64 9.42 26.01
C VAL A 305 3.27 9.77 27.35
N ASN A 306 4.59 9.91 27.38
CA ASN A 306 5.33 10.58 28.45
C ASN A 306 5.87 11.91 27.94
N ASP A 307 5.46 13.01 28.58
CA ASP A 307 5.90 14.36 28.23
C ASP A 307 6.31 15.17 29.47
N GLY A 308 7.63 15.29 29.66
CA GLY A 308 8.21 16.10 30.74
C GLY A 308 8.47 15.36 32.05
N PHE A 309 8.47 14.03 32.08
CA PHE A 309 8.99 13.24 33.21
C PHE A 309 10.22 12.43 32.82
N ASP A 310 11.13 12.28 33.78
CA ASP A 310 12.32 11.45 33.63
C ASP A 310 11.95 9.96 33.54
N ARG A 311 12.53 9.28 32.55
CA ARG A 311 12.16 7.91 32.22
C ARG A 311 12.65 6.89 33.25
N GLU A 312 13.83 7.11 33.83
CA GLU A 312 14.40 6.22 34.84
C GLU A 312 13.58 6.28 36.12
N GLN A 313 13.11 7.46 36.49
CA GLN A 313 12.17 7.65 37.59
C GLN A 313 10.86 6.87 37.33
N LEU A 314 10.25 7.06 36.15
CA LEU A 314 8.99 6.38 35.81
C LEU A 314 9.12 4.85 35.85
N ALA A 315 10.25 4.30 35.40
CA ALA A 315 10.50 2.86 35.42
C ALA A 315 10.56 2.25 36.83
N GLN A 316 10.91 3.05 37.83
CA GLN A 316 10.99 2.61 39.23
C GLN A 316 9.64 2.76 39.94
N GLU A 317 8.84 3.76 39.55
CA GLU A 317 7.60 4.11 40.25
C GLU A 317 6.35 3.46 39.66
N THR A 318 6.40 2.98 38.40
CA THR A 318 5.22 2.49 37.68
C THR A 318 5.52 1.23 36.88
N GLN A 319 4.54 0.33 36.80
CA GLN A 319 4.67 -0.90 36.03
C GLN A 319 4.48 -0.65 34.52
N LEU A 320 3.63 0.32 34.15
CA LEU A 320 3.40 0.69 32.76
C LEU A 320 4.68 1.13 32.04
N PHE A 321 5.58 1.78 32.78
CA PHE A 321 6.85 2.26 32.29
C PHE A 321 8.01 1.33 32.71
N ALA A 322 7.78 0.05 32.99
CA ALA A 322 8.90 -0.87 33.22
C ALA A 322 9.88 -0.89 32.02
N SER A 323 11.18 -1.06 32.28
CA SER A 323 12.22 -1.07 31.23
C SER A 323 11.98 -2.15 30.19
N ASP A 324 11.53 -3.34 30.61
CA ASP A 324 11.25 -4.48 29.73
C ASP A 324 10.04 -4.23 28.79
N GLY A 325 9.16 -3.28 29.13
CA GLY A 325 7.90 -3.04 28.42
C GLY A 325 6.86 -4.15 28.63
N LEU A 326 5.64 -3.89 28.18
CA LEU A 326 4.50 -4.81 28.25
C LEU A 326 3.98 -5.13 26.84
N ASP A 327 3.50 -6.35 26.62
CA ASP A 327 2.89 -6.70 25.34
C ASP A 327 1.61 -5.87 25.08
N GLY A 328 1.44 -5.41 23.84
CA GLY A 328 0.31 -4.55 23.46
C GLY A 328 0.34 -3.17 24.11
N VAL A 329 1.50 -2.71 24.60
CA VAL A 329 1.74 -1.36 25.08
C VAL A 329 2.90 -0.74 24.29
N THR A 330 2.68 0.47 23.78
CA THR A 330 3.74 1.27 23.14
C THR A 330 3.83 2.62 23.84
N VAL A 331 5.02 2.97 24.31
CA VAL A 331 5.31 4.27 24.94
C VAL A 331 5.90 5.22 23.92
N ILE A 332 5.29 6.38 23.72
CA ILE A 332 5.86 7.53 23.02
C ILE A 332 6.48 8.43 24.08
N ASP A 333 7.80 8.50 24.10
CA ASP A 333 8.60 9.24 25.06
C ASP A 333 9.13 10.52 24.41
N LEU A 334 9.00 11.66 25.09
CA LEU A 334 9.53 12.95 24.65
C LEU A 334 10.66 13.40 25.61
N PRO A 335 11.81 12.70 25.62
CA PRO A 335 12.90 13.02 26.52
C PRO A 335 13.63 14.30 26.07
N ASP A 336 14.27 14.99 27.02
CA ASP A 336 15.15 16.13 26.70
C ASP A 336 16.54 15.68 26.21
N GLU A 337 16.97 14.46 26.60
CA GLU A 337 18.25 13.86 26.22
C GLU A 337 18.10 12.35 25.99
N TRP A 338 18.98 11.76 25.19
CA TRP A 338 19.03 10.30 24.99
C TRP A 338 20.12 9.63 25.83
N GLY A 339 19.79 8.46 26.35
CA GLY A 339 20.80 7.49 26.80
C GLY A 339 21.37 6.66 25.64
N ASP A 340 22.13 5.63 25.96
CA ASP A 340 22.64 4.67 24.97
C ASP A 340 21.49 3.87 24.31
N LEU A 341 21.57 3.64 23.00
CA LEU A 341 20.62 2.79 22.28
C LEU A 341 21.16 1.36 22.23
N GLU A 342 20.69 0.52 23.15
CA GLU A 342 21.12 -0.88 23.25
C GLU A 342 20.03 -1.87 22.79
N GLU A 343 18.83 -1.38 22.47
CA GLU A 343 17.63 -2.21 22.35
C GLU A 343 16.96 -2.15 20.97
N ASP A 344 16.67 -3.33 20.40
CA ASP A 344 16.10 -3.52 19.06
C ASP A 344 14.65 -3.05 18.89
N ASN A 345 13.93 -2.92 20.00
CA ASN A 345 12.51 -2.57 20.07
C ASN A 345 12.28 -1.13 20.53
N VAL A 346 13.30 -0.28 20.38
CA VAL A 346 13.24 1.16 20.63
C VAL A 346 13.49 1.88 19.31
N LEU A 347 12.52 2.69 18.88
CA LEU A 347 12.66 3.57 17.72
C LEU A 347 13.04 4.97 18.20
N ARG A 348 14.09 5.55 17.63
CA ARG A 348 14.48 6.95 17.85
C ARG A 348 14.11 7.79 16.65
N VAL A 349 13.57 8.97 16.94
CA VAL A 349 13.25 10.01 15.97
C VAL A 349 13.98 11.28 16.41
N LEU A 350 15.05 11.62 15.69
CA LEU A 350 15.83 12.83 15.93
C LEU A 350 15.33 13.94 15.02
N PHE A 351 14.88 15.06 15.57
CA PHE A 351 14.76 16.27 14.78
C PHE A 351 16.15 16.82 14.47
N SER A 352 16.44 17.00 13.18
CA SER A 352 17.74 17.50 12.74
C SER A 352 18.03 18.83 13.42
N GLN A 353 19.04 18.85 14.30
CA GLN A 353 19.55 20.11 14.83
C GLN A 353 20.55 20.66 13.82
N THR A 354 20.39 21.91 13.41
CA THR A 354 21.37 22.60 12.56
C THR A 354 22.66 22.78 13.35
N THR A 355 23.57 21.80 13.28
CA THR A 355 24.95 21.96 13.76
C THR A 355 25.74 22.74 12.73
N VAL A 356 25.92 24.05 12.97
CA VAL A 356 26.95 24.84 12.29
C VAL A 356 28.25 24.65 13.07
N GLU A 357 29.04 23.63 12.73
CA GLU A 357 30.42 23.55 13.24
C GLU A 357 31.36 24.42 12.39
N GLU A 358 32.05 25.36 13.03
CA GLU A 358 33.16 26.10 12.42
C GLU A 358 34.40 25.19 12.32
N GLY A 359 34.62 24.59 11.15
CA GLY A 359 35.79 23.74 10.93
C GLY A 359 35.93 23.20 9.51
N LEU A 360 37.09 22.58 9.23
CA LEU A 360 37.52 22.16 7.88
C LEU A 360 37.18 20.69 7.53
N ASN A 361 36.33 20.01 8.31
CA ASN A 361 35.96 18.61 8.04
C ASN A 361 34.46 18.35 8.26
N VAL A 362 33.83 17.87 7.17
CA VAL A 362 32.50 17.25 7.03
C VAL A 362 31.31 18.11 7.46
N LEU A 363 30.61 18.67 6.47
CA LEU A 363 29.26 19.23 6.62
C LEU A 363 28.25 18.20 6.12
N GLU A 364 27.72 17.35 7.00
CA GLU A 364 26.38 16.79 6.77
C GLU A 364 25.39 17.94 7.00
N THR A 365 24.92 18.53 5.91
CA THR A 365 23.91 19.58 5.97
C THR A 365 22.56 18.88 6.00
N HIS A 366 21.97 18.69 7.18
CA HIS A 366 20.59 18.22 7.25
C HIS A 366 19.66 19.31 6.70
N GLU A 367 18.70 18.92 5.86
CA GLU A 367 17.67 19.84 5.40
C GLU A 367 16.83 20.29 6.60
N GLU A 368 16.70 21.61 6.81
CA GLU A 368 15.86 22.16 7.89
C GLU A 368 14.46 21.55 7.85
N GLY A 369 14.02 21.01 8.98
CA GLY A 369 12.70 20.40 9.12
C GLY A 369 12.62 18.95 8.61
N THR A 370 13.75 18.22 8.61
CA THR A 370 13.77 16.76 8.47
C THR A 370 13.98 16.09 9.84
N VAL A 371 13.58 14.82 9.94
CA VAL A 371 13.84 13.98 11.09
C VAL A 371 14.55 12.71 10.63
N GLU A 372 15.55 12.29 11.38
CA GLU A 372 16.25 11.03 11.18
C GLU A 372 15.60 9.96 12.05
N LEU A 373 15.22 8.83 11.45
CA LEU A 373 14.65 7.68 12.17
C LEU A 373 15.64 6.54 12.17
N PHE A 374 15.86 5.96 13.34
CA PHE A 374 16.76 4.82 13.48
C PHE A 374 16.42 3.96 14.70
N SER A 375 16.88 2.72 14.63
CA SER A 375 16.89 1.74 15.72
C SER A 375 18.16 0.90 15.56
N THR A 376 18.48 -0.01 16.47
CA THR A 376 19.61 -0.94 16.27
C THR A 376 19.39 -1.84 15.04
N THR A 377 18.13 -2.10 14.68
CA THR A 377 17.73 -2.94 13.54
C THR A 377 17.42 -2.16 12.27
N ILE A 378 17.21 -0.84 12.38
CA ILE A 378 16.81 0.04 11.28
C ILE A 378 17.95 0.99 10.99
N LYS A 379 18.49 0.90 9.78
CA LYS A 379 19.50 1.86 9.30
C LYS A 379 18.92 3.28 9.34
N PRO A 380 19.69 4.28 9.78
CA PRO A 380 19.22 5.65 9.77
C PRO A 380 18.77 6.09 8.38
N PHE A 381 17.63 6.77 8.35
CA PHE A 381 17.08 7.38 7.14
C PHE A 381 16.25 8.62 7.48
N ASP A 382 16.23 9.57 6.57
CA ASP A 382 15.55 10.85 6.76
C ASP A 382 14.12 10.84 6.22
N ILE A 383 13.23 11.47 6.96
CA ILE A 383 11.89 11.83 6.48
C ILE A 383 11.59 13.30 6.76
N LYS A 384 10.62 13.85 6.05
CA LYS A 384 9.95 15.07 6.47
C LYS A 384 8.81 14.71 7.42
N PRO A 385 8.85 15.11 8.70
CA PRO A 385 7.85 14.70 9.68
C PRO A 385 6.49 15.33 9.37
N ASP A 386 5.44 14.60 9.72
CA ASP A 386 4.10 15.14 9.82
C ASP A 386 3.97 15.96 11.10
N ALA A 387 3.11 16.97 11.08
CA ALA A 387 2.87 17.85 12.21
C ALA A 387 1.39 18.24 12.26
N LEU A 388 0.84 18.27 13.48
CA LEU A 388 -0.47 18.86 13.75
C LEU A 388 -0.37 19.90 14.86
N THR A 389 -1.04 21.03 14.65
CA THR A 389 -1.28 22.00 15.70
C THR A 389 -2.31 21.47 16.72
N VAL A 390 -2.31 22.02 17.93
CA VAL A 390 -3.33 21.71 18.95
C VAL A 390 -4.75 21.96 18.42
N ARG A 391 -4.94 23.00 17.59
CA ARG A 391 -6.26 23.34 17.03
C ARG A 391 -6.74 22.31 16.02
N GLU A 392 -5.85 21.77 15.21
CA GLU A 392 -6.18 20.71 14.26
C GLU A 392 -6.46 19.39 15.00
N ALA A 393 -5.63 19.04 15.99
CA ALA A 393 -5.85 17.86 16.83
C ALA A 393 -7.18 17.94 17.58
N LEU A 394 -7.50 19.10 18.17
CA LEU A 394 -8.79 19.38 18.79
C LEU A 394 -9.96 19.22 17.81
N ALA A 395 -9.80 19.70 16.58
CA ALA A 395 -10.83 19.60 15.56
C ALA A 395 -11.06 18.14 15.10
N ILE A 396 -10.04 17.29 15.14
CA ILE A 396 -10.17 15.84 14.90
C ILE A 396 -10.86 15.19 16.10
N ALA A 397 -10.40 15.46 17.31
CA ALA A 397 -10.95 14.88 18.52
C ALA A 397 -12.42 15.23 18.73
N GLN A 398 -12.83 16.48 18.47
CA GLN A 398 -14.24 16.89 18.50
C GLN A 398 -15.09 16.12 17.50
N ARG A 399 -14.56 15.82 16.31
CA ARG A 399 -15.27 15.05 15.29
C ARG A 399 -15.44 13.60 15.69
N LEU A 400 -14.40 13.00 16.26
CA LEU A 400 -14.43 11.65 16.81
C LEU A 400 -15.36 11.56 18.04
N ALA A 401 -15.38 12.58 18.90
CA ALA A 401 -16.30 12.65 20.05
C ALA A 401 -17.76 12.82 19.63
N SER A 402 -17.99 13.60 18.57
CA SER A 402 -19.32 13.78 17.97
C SER A 402 -19.73 12.63 17.08
N ALA A 403 -18.80 11.71 16.78
CA ALA A 403 -19.16 10.47 16.13
C ALA A 403 -20.12 9.78 17.10
N PRO A 404 -21.32 9.42 16.65
CA PRO A 404 -22.27 8.77 17.53
C PRO A 404 -21.58 7.58 18.20
N ASP A 405 -21.59 7.57 19.54
CA ASP A 405 -21.17 6.40 20.30
C ASP A 405 -21.99 5.26 19.72
N GLU A 406 -21.37 4.29 19.07
CA GLU A 406 -22.04 3.06 18.66
C GLU A 406 -22.60 2.29 19.88
N VAL A 407 -22.53 2.86 21.10
CA VAL A 407 -23.07 2.35 22.37
C VAL A 407 -24.41 3.02 22.77
N GLU A 408 -24.66 4.30 22.47
CA GLU A 408 -26.02 4.90 22.60
C GLU A 408 -26.76 4.94 21.25
N ASP A 409 -25.99 5.00 20.16
CA ASP A 409 -26.45 4.74 18.80
C ASP A 409 -26.28 3.24 18.41
N ALA A 410 -25.93 2.36 19.34
CA ALA A 410 -26.28 0.92 19.23
C ALA A 410 -27.80 0.69 19.31
N GLU A 411 -28.57 1.70 19.69
CA GLU A 411 -30.03 1.69 19.51
C GLU A 411 -30.48 2.58 18.35
N SER A 412 -29.71 3.61 17.93
CA SER A 412 -30.17 4.58 16.89
C SER A 412 -29.37 4.62 15.57
N ALA A 413 -28.06 4.33 15.54
CA ALA A 413 -27.35 3.91 14.31
C ALA A 413 -27.62 2.44 14.00
N GLN A 414 -27.91 1.65 15.04
CA GLN A 414 -28.78 0.49 14.94
C GLN A 414 -30.13 0.98 14.39
N ALA A 415 -30.97 1.86 14.98
CA ALA A 415 -32.30 2.19 14.38
C ALA A 415 -32.32 2.86 12.99
N ALA A 416 -31.24 3.48 12.50
CA ALA A 416 -31.16 3.96 11.12
C ALA A 416 -30.78 2.82 10.14
N PHE A 417 -30.12 1.76 10.62
CA PHE A 417 -29.97 0.45 9.96
C PHE A 417 -30.94 -0.64 10.49
N SER A 418 -31.82 -0.29 11.42
CA SER A 418 -32.62 -1.18 12.27
C SER A 418 -33.93 -0.50 12.70
N ALA A 419 -34.57 0.20 11.78
CA ALA A 419 -36.01 0.02 11.67
C ALA A 419 -36.24 -1.32 10.93
N GLY A 420 -35.91 -2.41 11.64
CA GLY A 420 -35.99 -3.79 11.20
C GLY A 420 -34.64 -4.34 10.74
N HIS A 421 -34.02 -5.18 11.55
CA HIS A 421 -33.76 -6.60 11.25
C HIS A 421 -32.88 -7.14 12.40
N LYS A 422 -33.37 -8.15 13.13
CA LYS A 422 -32.49 -9.11 13.81
C LYS A 422 -31.33 -9.40 12.84
N LYS A 423 -30.05 -9.45 13.27
CA LYS A 423 -28.91 -9.88 12.44
C LYS A 423 -29.41 -10.97 11.50
N SER A 424 -29.60 -10.59 10.24
CA SER A 424 -30.41 -11.43 9.37
C SER A 424 -29.56 -12.65 9.10
N ASN A 425 -30.10 -13.82 9.42
CA ASN A 425 -29.51 -15.08 9.00
C ASN A 425 -29.64 -15.29 7.48
N GLU A 426 -30.21 -14.32 6.76
CA GLU A 426 -30.29 -14.32 5.31
C GLU A 426 -28.94 -14.03 4.67
N LEU A 427 -28.65 -14.79 3.63
CA LEU A 427 -27.37 -14.77 2.94
C LEU A 427 -26.97 -13.38 2.36
N PRO A 428 -27.86 -12.57 1.77
CA PRO A 428 -27.49 -11.25 1.28
C PRO A 428 -26.91 -10.36 2.37
N ALA A 429 -27.50 -10.37 3.57
CA ALA A 429 -27.01 -9.61 4.71
C ALA A 429 -25.63 -10.11 5.18
N LEU A 430 -25.42 -11.43 5.22
CA LEU A 430 -24.12 -12.03 5.55
C LEU A 430 -23.00 -11.69 4.55
N LEU A 431 -23.37 -11.37 3.31
CA LEU A 431 -22.44 -10.97 2.24
C LEU A 431 -22.29 -9.44 2.08
N GLY A 432 -22.96 -8.65 2.92
CA GLY A 432 -22.97 -7.19 2.81
C GLY A 432 -23.67 -6.67 1.54
N ILE A 433 -24.71 -7.38 1.09
CA ILE A 433 -25.54 -7.00 -0.06
C ILE A 433 -26.79 -6.28 0.45
N ASP A 434 -26.81 -4.96 0.27
CA ASP A 434 -27.90 -4.10 0.76
C ASP A 434 -29.19 -4.21 -0.09
N ASP A 435 -29.08 -4.38 -1.42
CA ASP A 435 -30.24 -4.56 -2.32
C ASP A 435 -29.96 -5.67 -3.35
N ILE A 436 -30.69 -6.79 -3.23
CA ILE A 436 -30.60 -7.93 -4.15
C ILE A 436 -31.01 -7.61 -5.59
N ARG A 437 -31.72 -6.49 -5.82
CA ARG A 437 -32.07 -6.05 -7.18
C ARG A 437 -30.93 -5.30 -7.87
N HIS A 438 -29.95 -4.83 -7.10
CA HIS A 438 -28.83 -4.03 -7.56
C HIS A 438 -27.51 -4.58 -7.00
N ILE A 439 -27.18 -5.82 -7.39
CA ILE A 439 -25.95 -6.49 -6.96
C ILE A 439 -24.76 -5.95 -7.77
N ASP A 440 -23.80 -5.32 -7.09
CA ASP A 440 -22.52 -4.92 -7.68
C ASP A 440 -21.54 -6.12 -7.72
N LEU A 441 -21.63 -6.90 -8.80
CA LEU A 441 -20.76 -8.05 -9.01
C LEU A 441 -19.29 -7.66 -9.20
N ALA A 442 -18.98 -6.45 -9.68
CA ALA A 442 -17.60 -6.02 -9.85
C ALA A 442 -16.90 -5.82 -8.50
N LYS A 443 -17.63 -5.26 -7.52
CA LYS A 443 -17.18 -5.17 -6.13
C LYS A 443 -17.08 -6.54 -5.48
N LEU A 444 -18.12 -7.38 -5.61
CA LEU A 444 -18.16 -8.67 -4.95
C LEU A 444 -17.15 -9.69 -5.49
N TRP A 445 -16.86 -9.65 -6.80
CA TRP A 445 -15.87 -10.48 -7.49
C TRP A 445 -14.49 -9.82 -7.61
N ALA A 446 -14.23 -8.76 -6.84
CA ALA A 446 -12.88 -8.23 -6.71
C ALA A 446 -11.93 -9.37 -6.32
N TYR A 447 -10.73 -9.38 -6.91
CA TYR A 447 -9.80 -10.50 -6.77
C TYR A 447 -9.37 -10.69 -5.32
N ARG A 448 -9.83 -11.77 -4.67
CA ARG A 448 -9.50 -12.11 -3.28
C ARG A 448 -8.19 -12.90 -3.17
N THR A 449 -7.34 -12.53 -2.22
CA THR A 449 -6.06 -13.19 -1.93
C THR A 449 -5.99 -13.63 -0.47
N GLY A 450 -5.00 -14.49 -0.15
CA GLY A 450 -4.72 -14.89 1.23
C GLY A 450 -5.93 -15.53 1.95
N LYS A 451 -6.25 -15.00 3.14
CA LYS A 451 -7.27 -15.54 4.06
C LYS A 451 -8.69 -15.47 3.49
N GLU A 452 -8.98 -14.51 2.62
CA GLU A 452 -10.34 -14.35 2.07
C GLU A 452 -10.66 -15.28 0.90
N ARG A 453 -9.65 -15.88 0.27
CA ARG A 453 -9.85 -16.78 -0.87
C ARG A 453 -10.54 -18.07 -0.40
N LEU A 454 -11.61 -18.48 -1.09
CA LEU A 454 -12.42 -19.67 -0.78
C LEU A 454 -12.97 -19.71 0.66
N ARG A 455 -13.11 -18.54 1.31
CA ARG A 455 -13.69 -18.39 2.65
C ARG A 455 -15.01 -17.64 2.53
N VAL A 456 -16.11 -18.24 3.00
CA VAL A 456 -17.45 -17.69 2.82
C VAL A 456 -18.34 -17.82 4.05
N PRO A 457 -19.28 -16.88 4.28
CA PRO A 457 -20.25 -17.01 5.35
C PRO A 457 -21.30 -18.07 5.00
N ILE A 458 -21.68 -18.88 5.99
CA ILE A 458 -22.70 -19.93 5.87
C ILE A 458 -23.81 -19.82 6.91
N GLY A 459 -23.68 -18.91 7.88
CA GLY A 459 -24.68 -18.70 8.93
C GLY A 459 -24.13 -17.85 10.07
N LEU A 460 -24.72 -18.03 11.26
CA LEU A 460 -24.32 -17.37 12.50
C LEU A 460 -23.99 -18.43 13.56
N HIS A 461 -23.05 -18.12 14.45
CA HIS A 461 -22.81 -18.83 15.69
C HIS A 461 -23.83 -18.43 16.77
N ASP A 462 -23.84 -19.14 17.90
CA ASP A 462 -24.74 -18.88 19.03
C ASP A 462 -24.53 -17.48 19.64
N ASP A 463 -23.31 -16.94 19.55
CA ASP A 463 -22.94 -15.59 19.95
C ASP A 463 -23.30 -14.52 18.89
N THR A 464 -24.02 -14.91 17.82
CA THR A 464 -24.39 -14.08 16.66
C THR A 464 -23.22 -13.63 15.78
N SER A 465 -22.01 -14.14 16.00
CA SER A 465 -20.88 -13.93 15.08
C SER A 465 -21.10 -14.71 13.78
N THR A 466 -20.58 -14.22 12.66
CA THR A 466 -20.77 -14.88 11.36
C THR A 466 -19.94 -16.17 11.30
N ALA A 467 -20.61 -17.29 11.01
CA ALA A 467 -19.96 -18.56 10.79
C ALA A 467 -19.40 -18.64 9.38
N TYR A 468 -18.09 -18.79 9.26
CA TYR A 468 -17.37 -18.91 7.99
C TYR A 468 -16.95 -20.35 7.72
N LEU A 469 -17.10 -20.79 6.46
CA LEU A 469 -16.49 -22.01 5.95
C LEU A 469 -15.30 -21.66 5.06
N ASP A 470 -14.15 -22.27 5.32
CA ASP A 470 -12.91 -22.07 4.57
C ASP A 470 -12.42 -23.38 3.97
N ILE A 471 -12.63 -23.58 2.67
CA ILE A 471 -12.33 -24.84 1.97
C ILE A 471 -10.92 -24.87 1.36
N LYS A 472 -10.02 -23.98 1.78
CA LYS A 472 -8.61 -24.06 1.39
C LYS A 472 -7.92 -25.27 2.04
N GLU A 473 -6.78 -25.65 1.48
CA GLU A 473 -5.88 -26.63 2.09
C GLU A 473 -5.35 -26.16 3.44
N MET A 474 -5.02 -27.11 4.33
CA MET A 474 -4.46 -26.81 5.66
C MET A 474 -3.14 -26.03 5.55
N GLY A 475 -2.33 -26.31 4.51
CA GLY A 475 -1.09 -25.56 4.23
C GLY A 475 -1.30 -24.10 3.82
N GLN A 476 -2.55 -23.70 3.59
CA GLN A 476 -2.96 -22.33 3.29
C GLN A 476 -3.90 -21.76 4.37
N HIS A 477 -3.83 -22.32 5.58
CA HIS A 477 -4.64 -21.94 6.75
C HIS A 477 -6.16 -22.11 6.57
N GLY A 478 -6.59 -23.03 5.69
CA GLY A 478 -8.00 -23.43 5.55
C GLY A 478 -8.40 -24.58 6.46
N MET A 479 -9.68 -24.99 6.39
CA MET A 479 -10.22 -26.14 7.13
C MET A 479 -9.99 -27.49 6.43
N GLY A 480 -9.38 -27.47 5.25
CA GLY A 480 -9.15 -28.64 4.39
C GLY A 480 -9.95 -28.58 3.08
N PRO A 481 -9.45 -29.19 2.01
CA PRO A 481 -10.06 -29.10 0.67
C PRO A 481 -11.34 -29.93 0.52
N HIS A 482 -11.60 -30.85 1.46
CA HIS A 482 -12.71 -31.79 1.41
C HIS A 482 -13.42 -31.83 2.77
N GLY A 483 -14.75 -31.91 2.73
CA GLY A 483 -15.58 -31.96 3.93
C GLY A 483 -16.78 -32.88 3.75
N VAL A 484 -17.34 -33.33 4.88
CA VAL A 484 -18.53 -34.20 4.91
C VAL A 484 -19.63 -33.50 5.70
N LEU A 485 -20.79 -33.32 5.07
CA LEU A 485 -21.99 -32.78 5.72
C LEU A 485 -23.00 -33.90 5.97
N VAL A 486 -23.22 -34.23 7.24
CA VAL A 486 -24.17 -35.26 7.67
C VAL A 486 -25.39 -34.60 8.30
N GLY A 487 -26.59 -35.04 7.90
CA GLY A 487 -27.84 -34.53 8.45
C GLY A 487 -29.00 -35.44 8.11
N ALA A 488 -29.90 -35.63 9.07
CA ALA A 488 -31.14 -36.38 8.88
C ALA A 488 -32.09 -35.63 7.92
N THR A 489 -33.11 -36.32 7.41
CA THR A 489 -34.14 -35.66 6.59
C THR A 489 -34.82 -34.58 7.42
N GLY A 490 -34.91 -33.35 6.89
CA GLY A 490 -35.47 -32.20 7.59
C GLY A 490 -34.47 -31.36 8.39
N SER A 491 -33.19 -31.76 8.49
CA SER A 491 -32.18 -30.99 9.24
C SER A 491 -31.61 -29.78 8.49
N GLY A 492 -32.10 -29.48 7.28
CA GLY A 492 -31.61 -28.35 6.47
C GLY A 492 -30.40 -28.63 5.58
N LYS A 493 -29.94 -29.88 5.44
CA LYS A 493 -28.74 -30.23 4.64
C LYS A 493 -28.75 -29.64 3.22
N SER A 494 -29.85 -29.80 2.49
CA SER A 494 -29.98 -29.25 1.13
C SER A 494 -29.91 -27.72 1.11
N GLU A 495 -30.42 -27.06 2.13
CA GLU A 495 -30.40 -25.60 2.23
C GLU A 495 -28.99 -25.09 2.53
N VAL A 496 -28.26 -25.74 3.45
CA VAL A 496 -26.85 -25.42 3.73
C VAL A 496 -25.99 -25.55 2.46
N LEU A 497 -26.22 -26.58 1.64
CA LEU A 497 -25.51 -26.74 0.37
C LEU A 497 -25.83 -25.62 -0.62
N ARG A 498 -27.09 -25.18 -0.71
CA ARG A 498 -27.47 -24.03 -1.54
C ARG A 498 -26.82 -22.74 -1.05
N THR A 499 -26.86 -22.49 0.26
CA THR A 499 -26.21 -21.33 0.89
C THR A 499 -24.73 -21.33 0.55
N LEU A 500 -24.03 -22.44 0.75
CA LEU A 500 -22.60 -22.55 0.44
C LEU A 500 -22.28 -22.24 -1.03
N VAL A 501 -23.01 -22.84 -1.97
CA VAL A 501 -22.81 -22.61 -3.41
C VAL A 501 -23.07 -21.15 -3.78
N LEU A 502 -24.15 -20.56 -3.26
CA LEU A 502 -24.49 -19.16 -3.52
C LEU A 502 -23.48 -18.20 -2.88
N SER A 503 -23.03 -18.46 -1.65
CA SER A 503 -22.01 -17.64 -0.98
C SER A 503 -20.71 -17.61 -1.78
N LEU A 504 -20.28 -18.77 -2.27
CA LEU A 504 -19.07 -18.89 -3.09
C LEU A 504 -19.23 -18.22 -4.46
N ALA A 505 -20.35 -18.43 -5.15
CA ALA A 505 -20.62 -17.83 -6.45
C ALA A 505 -20.75 -16.29 -6.39
N LEU A 506 -21.29 -15.75 -5.31
CA LEU A 506 -21.39 -14.30 -5.12
C LEU A 506 -20.06 -13.67 -4.71
N SER A 507 -19.15 -14.40 -4.07
CA SER A 507 -17.88 -13.85 -3.57
C SER A 507 -16.67 -14.07 -4.49
N HIS A 508 -16.79 -14.91 -5.52
CA HIS A 508 -15.71 -15.27 -6.43
C HIS A 508 -16.18 -15.24 -7.89
N SER A 509 -15.31 -14.82 -8.83
CA SER A 509 -15.61 -14.83 -10.26
C SER A 509 -15.67 -16.27 -10.83
N PRO A 510 -16.47 -16.56 -11.89
CA PRO A 510 -16.41 -17.83 -12.61
C PRO A 510 -15.02 -18.14 -13.21
N ASP A 511 -14.17 -17.12 -13.40
CA ASP A 511 -12.78 -17.32 -13.83
C ASP A 511 -11.90 -17.96 -12.74
N GLN A 512 -12.34 -17.90 -11.48
CA GLN A 512 -11.61 -18.39 -10.30
C GLN A 512 -12.21 -19.66 -9.72
N LEU A 513 -13.52 -19.89 -9.90
CA LEU A 513 -14.24 -20.98 -9.26
C LEU A 513 -15.35 -21.52 -10.16
N ASN A 514 -15.34 -22.84 -10.37
CA ASN A 514 -16.39 -23.58 -11.07
C ASN A 514 -16.98 -24.67 -10.18
N PHE A 515 -18.25 -24.96 -10.36
CA PHE A 515 -19.00 -25.99 -9.65
C PHE A 515 -19.44 -27.14 -10.57
N VAL A 516 -19.36 -28.35 -10.02
CA VAL A 516 -20.07 -29.53 -10.52
C VAL A 516 -20.99 -29.98 -9.38
N LEU A 517 -22.30 -29.91 -9.60
CA LEU A 517 -23.30 -30.16 -8.56
C LEU A 517 -23.99 -31.50 -8.82
N ILE A 518 -23.98 -32.40 -7.83
CA ILE A 518 -24.43 -33.79 -7.99
C ILE A 518 -25.48 -34.12 -6.91
N ASP A 519 -26.69 -34.53 -7.31
CA ASP A 519 -27.81 -34.91 -6.43
C ASP A 519 -28.36 -36.31 -6.78
N PHE A 520 -28.12 -37.29 -5.91
CA PHE A 520 -28.47 -38.69 -6.17
C PHE A 520 -29.97 -39.02 -6.14
N LYS A 521 -30.82 -38.25 -5.43
CA LYS A 521 -32.13 -38.78 -4.99
C LYS A 521 -33.35 -37.99 -5.48
N GLY A 522 -33.20 -36.80 -6.05
CA GLY A 522 -34.39 -36.07 -6.53
C GLY A 522 -34.19 -34.71 -7.19
N GLY A 523 -32.96 -34.28 -7.47
CA GLY A 523 -32.64 -33.09 -8.28
C GLY A 523 -33.14 -31.73 -7.78
N ALA A 524 -33.88 -31.71 -6.66
CA ALA A 524 -34.46 -30.49 -6.13
C ALA A 524 -33.41 -29.59 -5.49
N THR A 525 -32.30 -30.15 -4.96
CA THR A 525 -31.33 -29.37 -4.16
C THR A 525 -30.72 -28.21 -4.93
N PHE A 526 -30.42 -28.33 -6.21
CA PHE A 526 -29.80 -27.26 -7.00
C PHE A 526 -30.70 -26.71 -8.11
N ALA A 527 -32.00 -26.99 -8.02
CA ALA A 527 -32.99 -26.48 -8.97
C ALA A 527 -32.96 -24.95 -9.03
N GLY A 528 -32.93 -24.40 -10.25
CA GLY A 528 -32.86 -22.95 -10.50
C GLY A 528 -31.44 -22.38 -10.60
N MET A 529 -30.39 -23.14 -10.29
CA MET A 529 -29.00 -22.65 -10.34
C MET A 529 -28.32 -22.84 -11.70
N GLY A 530 -28.87 -23.64 -12.62
CA GLY A 530 -28.21 -24.00 -13.89
C GLY A 530 -27.89 -22.84 -14.85
N GLY A 531 -28.41 -21.62 -14.59
CA GLY A 531 -28.06 -20.42 -15.36
C GLY A 531 -26.85 -19.65 -14.83
N MET A 532 -26.25 -20.06 -13.71
CA MET A 532 -25.10 -19.36 -13.13
C MET A 532 -23.81 -19.66 -13.91
N PRO A 533 -22.96 -18.66 -14.17
CA PRO A 533 -21.76 -18.84 -15.00
C PRO A 533 -20.72 -19.78 -14.37
N HIS A 534 -20.75 -19.96 -13.04
CA HIS A 534 -19.87 -20.86 -12.30
C HIS A 534 -20.24 -22.34 -12.46
N ILE A 535 -21.47 -22.66 -12.85
CA ILE A 535 -21.95 -24.05 -12.84
C ILE A 535 -21.62 -24.70 -14.18
N SER A 536 -20.69 -25.65 -14.16
CA SER A 536 -20.29 -26.41 -15.34
C SER A 536 -21.27 -27.53 -15.67
N SER A 537 -21.82 -28.20 -14.65
CA SER A 537 -22.81 -29.28 -14.82
C SER A 537 -23.64 -29.49 -13.55
N ILE A 538 -24.90 -29.84 -13.72
CA ILE A 538 -25.79 -30.31 -12.64
C ILE A 538 -26.26 -31.73 -13.00
N ILE A 539 -25.87 -32.70 -12.18
CA ILE A 539 -26.19 -34.12 -12.37
C ILE A 539 -27.21 -34.52 -11.30
N THR A 540 -28.36 -35.04 -11.72
CA THR A 540 -29.44 -35.36 -10.78
C THR A 540 -30.08 -36.71 -11.08
N ASN A 541 -30.81 -37.26 -10.11
CA ASN A 541 -31.60 -38.50 -10.23
C ASN A 541 -30.79 -39.74 -10.60
N LEU A 542 -29.55 -39.82 -10.10
CA LEU A 542 -28.64 -40.94 -10.34
C LEU A 542 -29.13 -42.27 -9.75
N GLY A 543 -30.03 -42.23 -8.76
CA GLY A 543 -30.56 -43.43 -8.09
C GLY A 543 -31.40 -44.33 -8.99
N ASP A 544 -31.99 -43.80 -10.08
CA ASP A 544 -32.88 -44.56 -10.96
C ASP A 544 -32.15 -45.17 -12.19
N GLU A 545 -30.96 -44.67 -12.54
CA GLU A 545 -30.21 -45.08 -13.74
C GLU A 545 -28.72 -45.31 -13.44
N ALA A 546 -28.33 -46.56 -13.15
CA ALA A 546 -26.95 -46.94 -12.85
C ALA A 546 -25.93 -46.50 -13.93
N SER A 547 -26.34 -46.49 -15.21
CA SER A 547 -25.48 -46.06 -16.33
C SER A 547 -25.10 -44.57 -16.31
N LEU A 548 -25.81 -43.72 -15.55
CA LEU A 548 -25.46 -42.31 -15.37
C LEU A 548 -24.38 -42.12 -14.30
N VAL A 549 -24.30 -43.05 -13.32
CA VAL A 549 -23.25 -43.05 -12.30
C VAL A 549 -21.91 -43.37 -12.94
N ASP A 550 -21.85 -44.42 -13.77
CA ASP A 550 -20.61 -44.81 -14.47
C ASP A 550 -20.11 -43.69 -15.39
N ARG A 551 -21.01 -43.04 -16.15
CA ARG A 551 -20.63 -41.89 -17.01
C ARG A 551 -20.17 -40.68 -16.21
N MET A 552 -20.71 -40.47 -15.01
CA MET A 552 -20.29 -39.37 -14.14
C MET A 552 -18.88 -39.64 -13.60
N GLU A 553 -18.59 -40.87 -13.18
CA GLU A 553 -17.25 -41.29 -12.76
C GLU A 553 -16.24 -41.07 -13.89
N ASP A 554 -16.52 -41.57 -15.10
CA ASP A 554 -15.69 -41.35 -16.28
C ASP A 554 -15.45 -39.86 -16.58
N ALA A 555 -16.48 -39.01 -16.42
CA ALA A 555 -16.38 -37.57 -16.68
C ALA A 555 -15.52 -36.84 -15.63
N LEU A 556 -15.65 -37.20 -14.35
CA LEU A 556 -14.84 -36.63 -13.27
C LEU A 556 -13.38 -37.09 -13.37
N ASP A 557 -13.14 -38.37 -13.66
CA ASP A 557 -11.80 -38.90 -13.89
C ASP A 557 -11.14 -38.28 -15.12
N GLY A 558 -11.92 -38.05 -16.19
CA GLY A 558 -11.46 -37.30 -17.36
C GLY A 558 -11.02 -35.88 -17.02
N GLU A 559 -11.77 -35.17 -16.17
CA GLU A 559 -11.42 -33.81 -15.73
C GLU A 559 -10.21 -33.79 -14.78
N ILE A 560 -10.08 -34.77 -13.88
CA ILE A 560 -8.91 -34.92 -13.02
C ILE A 560 -7.65 -35.15 -13.86
N ASN A 561 -7.71 -36.02 -14.88
CA ASN A 561 -6.58 -36.28 -15.77
C ASN A 561 -6.24 -35.12 -16.72
N ARG A 562 -7.21 -34.24 -17.01
CA ARG A 562 -7.03 -33.07 -17.87
C ARG A 562 -6.28 -31.95 -17.15
N ARG A 563 -6.51 -31.78 -15.85
CA ARG A 563 -5.85 -30.78 -14.99
C ARG A 563 -4.43 -31.21 -14.65
#